data_AF-A0A957WNB9-F1
#
_entry.id   AF-A0A957WNB9-F1
#
_cell.length_a   1.000
_cell.length_b   1.000
_cell.length_c   1.000
_cell.angle_alpha   90.00
_cell.angle_beta   90.00
_cell.angle_gamma   90.00
#
_symmetry.space_group_name_H-M   'P 1'
#
loop_
_entity.id
_entity.type
_entity.pdbx_description
1 polymer ?
#
loop_
_entity_poly.entity_id
_entity_poly.type
_entity_poly.pdbx_seq_one_letter_code
_entity_poly.pdbx_strand_id
1 'polypeptide(L)'
;RPLARYDRWMLDLYQRAASGTPQDNAGLKGRKDVCTMKKFFTVAWFLTMALLLSGCFKGRIDLQVNSDGSGVYAVSMGLTQEALNLIRAGEDKTEPMQELRRKAEESNLKPEVRQWTDGEYTWTEAKLPFDSPDELNQFVTKADTFEQFSLRQEKGLLKNRYVLDARFSAPAAEIDTETPLFNPMNFIEMTMSAKLPGEVVETNGVTDINTGALSWPLDFNSGTRIYAVSEAWNWFNVGLMGACVVGLGVLALASVGVGGYMYVTKPKRVTPTTDDDLASLDDDDIFSLSDPTKPLDDLLQEIKTRTYLEQINYRVVKNKGHIMEKPLSFELHWPSGRDKIVVKAIDAETISINGTTYPASEAALKQGLIACLQAMNKIM
;
A
#
# COMPACT_ATOMS: atom_id res chain seq x y z
N ARG A 1 -60.02 11.74 -23.81
CA ARG A 1 -59.83 12.95 -24.65
C ARG A 1 -59.69 14.14 -23.70
N PRO A 2 -58.70 15.07 -23.82
CA PRO A 2 -57.72 15.25 -24.89
C PRO A 2 -56.25 15.34 -24.40
N LEU A 3 -55.40 14.41 -24.86
CA LEU A 3 -53.94 14.58 -24.95
C LEU A 3 -53.61 14.48 -26.45
N ALA A 4 -53.68 15.61 -27.15
CA ALA A 4 -53.32 15.69 -28.57
C ALA A 4 -53.17 17.17 -28.97
N ARG A 5 -52.12 17.86 -28.50
CA ARG A 5 -51.83 19.21 -29.00
C ARG A 5 -50.39 19.72 -28.81
N TYR A 6 -49.39 18.85 -28.72
CA TYR A 6 -47.99 19.31 -28.53
C TYR A 6 -46.96 18.93 -29.61
N ASP A 7 -47.29 18.13 -30.62
CA ASP A 7 -46.24 17.64 -31.56
C ASP A 7 -46.17 18.32 -32.94
N ARG A 8 -46.99 19.33 -33.24
CA ARG A 8 -47.03 19.89 -34.60
C ARG A 8 -45.99 20.97 -34.89
N TRP A 9 -45.39 21.58 -33.87
CA TRP A 9 -44.41 22.66 -34.05
C TRP A 9 -42.97 22.14 -34.14
N MET A 10 -42.61 21.07 -33.41
CA MET A 10 -41.26 20.49 -33.49
C MET A 10 -40.96 19.82 -34.84
N LEU A 11 -41.97 19.22 -35.48
CA LEU A 11 -41.83 18.62 -36.81
C LEU A 11 -41.61 19.67 -37.91
N ASP A 12 -42.17 20.87 -37.77
CA ASP A 12 -42.01 21.96 -38.74
C ASP A 12 -40.61 22.61 -38.65
N LEU A 13 -40.01 22.59 -37.45
CA LEU A 13 -38.62 23.01 -37.23
C LEU A 13 -37.61 22.01 -37.81
N TYR A 14 -37.89 20.71 -37.74
CA TYR A 14 -37.00 19.68 -38.26
C TYR A 14 -37.01 19.63 -39.80
N GLN A 15 -38.16 19.86 -40.45
CA GLN A 15 -38.23 19.89 -41.92
C GLN A 15 -37.60 21.14 -42.53
N ARG A 16 -37.67 22.30 -41.85
CA ARG A 16 -37.00 23.53 -42.33
C ARG A 16 -35.49 23.50 -42.19
N ALA A 17 -34.94 22.71 -41.27
CA ALA A 17 -33.49 22.53 -41.15
C ALA A 17 -32.92 21.58 -42.21
N ALA A 18 -33.74 20.68 -42.77
CA ALA A 18 -33.30 19.67 -43.75
C ALA A 18 -33.35 20.15 -45.21
N SER A 19 -34.18 21.15 -45.55
CA SER A 19 -34.25 21.71 -46.90
C SER A 19 -33.24 22.85 -47.08
N GLY A 20 -31.96 22.48 -47.19
CA GLY A 20 -30.90 23.41 -47.59
C GLY A 20 -31.06 23.84 -49.06
N THR A 21 -31.79 24.93 -49.30
CA THR A 21 -31.70 25.66 -50.58
C THR A 21 -30.75 26.85 -50.41
N PRO A 22 -29.65 26.92 -51.16
CA PRO A 22 -28.78 28.09 -51.17
C PRO A 22 -29.48 29.20 -51.94
N GLN A 23 -29.84 30.27 -51.23
CA GLN A 23 -30.30 31.50 -51.87
C GLN A 23 -29.10 32.38 -52.12
N ASP A 24 -28.72 32.49 -53.39
CA ASP A 24 -27.80 33.48 -53.91
C ASP A 24 -28.20 34.88 -53.44
N ASN A 25 -27.32 35.54 -52.70
CA ASN A 25 -27.34 36.97 -52.52
C ASN A 25 -25.93 37.51 -52.70
N ALA A 26 -25.68 37.94 -53.94
CA ALA A 26 -24.62 38.85 -54.28
C ALA A 26 -24.81 40.17 -53.54
N GLY A 27 -23.70 40.70 -53.01
CA GLY A 27 -23.60 42.10 -52.61
C GLY A 27 -23.90 42.38 -51.15
N LEU A 28 -22.90 42.23 -50.29
CA LEU A 28 -22.61 43.17 -49.20
C LEU A 28 -21.18 42.92 -48.69
N LYS A 29 -20.27 43.71 -49.26
CA LYS A 29 -18.88 43.85 -48.86
C LYS A 29 -18.85 44.66 -47.56
N GLY A 30 -18.57 44.00 -46.43
CA GLY A 30 -18.20 44.69 -45.17
C GLY A 30 -18.92 44.21 -43.91
N ARG A 31 -18.51 43.06 -43.37
CA ARG A 31 -18.51 42.70 -41.93
C ARG A 31 -18.09 41.24 -41.77
N LYS A 32 -16.79 40.98 -41.97
CA LYS A 32 -16.15 39.81 -41.33
C LYS A 32 -15.73 40.34 -39.96
N ASP A 33 -16.28 39.76 -38.88
CA ASP A 33 -15.71 39.74 -37.50
C ASP A 33 -16.74 39.29 -36.44
N VAL A 34 -18.04 39.20 -36.76
CA VAL A 34 -19.07 38.90 -35.74
C VAL A 34 -19.36 37.40 -35.56
N CYS A 35 -18.99 36.52 -36.50
CA CYS A 35 -19.28 35.08 -36.40
C CYS A 35 -18.27 34.27 -35.55
N THR A 36 -17.09 34.82 -35.25
CA THR A 36 -16.07 34.13 -34.45
C THR A 36 -16.30 34.28 -32.94
N MET A 37 -17.03 35.33 -32.52
CA MET A 37 -17.21 35.70 -31.12
C MET A 37 -18.18 34.77 -30.36
N LYS A 38 -19.25 34.29 -31.03
CA LYS A 38 -20.21 33.35 -30.41
C LYS A 38 -19.60 32.00 -30.07
N LYS A 39 -18.74 31.46 -30.94
CA LYS A 39 -18.07 30.16 -30.70
C LYS A 39 -17.05 30.25 -29.58
N PHE A 40 -16.36 31.38 -29.46
CA PHE A 40 -15.41 31.62 -28.36
C PHE A 40 -16.13 31.74 -27.01
N PHE A 41 -17.30 32.39 -26.97
CA PHE A 41 -18.09 32.51 -25.75
C PHE A 41 -18.62 31.16 -25.26
N THR A 42 -19.08 30.27 -26.15
CA THR A 42 -19.55 28.93 -25.76
C THR A 42 -18.40 28.07 -25.23
N VAL A 43 -17.24 28.08 -25.88
CA VAL A 43 -16.07 27.31 -25.41
C VAL A 43 -15.55 27.85 -24.07
N ALA A 44 -15.47 29.18 -23.92
CA ALA A 44 -15.08 29.81 -22.65
C ALA A 44 -16.07 29.46 -21.54
N TRP A 45 -17.38 29.53 -21.79
CA TRP A 45 -18.41 29.15 -20.83
C TRP A 45 -18.29 27.68 -20.41
N PHE A 46 -18.14 26.74 -21.35
CA PHE A 46 -17.95 25.33 -21.03
C PHE A 46 -16.63 25.07 -20.28
N LEU A 47 -15.56 25.80 -20.60
CA LEU A 47 -14.27 25.70 -19.90
C LEU A 47 -14.38 26.23 -18.46
N THR A 48 -15.04 27.38 -18.26
CA THR A 48 -15.30 27.93 -16.92
C THR A 48 -16.23 27.02 -16.12
N MET A 49 -17.25 26.45 -16.75
CA MET A 49 -18.17 25.53 -16.10
C MET A 49 -17.47 24.21 -15.74
N ALA A 50 -16.57 23.71 -16.60
CA ALA A 50 -15.71 22.57 -16.31
C ALA A 50 -14.72 22.84 -15.18
N LEU A 51 -14.18 24.06 -15.08
CA LEU A 51 -13.34 24.51 -13.96
C LEU A 51 -14.13 24.69 -12.67
N LEU A 52 -15.42 25.03 -12.75
CA LEU A 52 -16.31 25.09 -11.58
C LEU A 52 -16.78 23.70 -11.12
N LEU A 53 -16.56 22.67 -11.93
CA LEU A 53 -16.91 21.27 -11.63
C LEU A 53 -15.78 20.51 -10.91
N SER A 54 -14.59 21.09 -10.75
CA SER A 54 -13.57 20.49 -9.87
C SER A 54 -14.05 20.61 -8.42
N GLY A 55 -14.29 19.47 -7.77
CA GLY A 55 -14.88 19.42 -6.43
C GLY A 55 -14.15 20.31 -5.42
N CYS A 56 -14.90 21.19 -4.75
CA CYS A 56 -14.33 22.18 -3.82
C CYS A 56 -13.82 21.55 -2.50
N PHE A 57 -14.09 20.25 -2.30
CA PHE A 57 -13.84 19.53 -1.06
C PHE A 57 -13.12 18.22 -1.34
N LYS A 58 -12.02 17.99 -0.63
CA LYS A 58 -11.33 16.69 -0.59
C LYS A 58 -11.21 16.21 0.83
N GLY A 59 -11.50 14.93 1.05
CA GLY A 59 -11.32 14.28 2.35
C GLY A 59 -10.41 13.06 2.23
N ARG A 60 -9.58 12.85 3.23
CA ARG A 60 -8.76 11.65 3.38
C ARG A 60 -8.89 11.12 4.80
N ILE A 61 -9.11 9.82 4.91
CA ILE A 61 -9.05 9.09 6.18
C ILE A 61 -7.84 8.17 6.09
N ASP A 62 -6.83 8.39 6.91
CA ASP A 62 -5.61 7.58 6.93
C ASP A 62 -5.54 6.77 8.22
N LEU A 63 -5.47 5.45 8.10
CA LEU A 63 -5.30 4.53 9.21
C LEU A 63 -3.93 3.85 9.12
N GLN A 64 -3.07 4.06 10.10
CA GLN A 64 -1.82 3.33 10.22
C GLN A 64 -1.86 2.44 11.45
N VAL A 65 -1.60 1.14 11.27
CA VAL A 65 -1.58 0.14 12.35
C VAL A 65 -0.18 -0.45 12.46
N ASN A 66 0.37 -0.45 13.67
CA ASN A 66 1.66 -1.02 14.01
C ASN A 66 1.56 -2.52 14.35
N SER A 67 2.70 -3.21 14.35
CA SER A 67 2.78 -4.65 14.65
C SER A 67 2.41 -5.04 16.09
N ASP A 68 2.28 -4.08 16.99
CA ASP A 68 1.78 -4.30 18.36
C ASP A 68 0.25 -4.11 18.47
N GLY A 69 -0.38 -3.50 17.47
CA GLY A 69 -1.81 -3.15 17.46
C GLY A 69 -2.10 -1.68 17.81
N SER A 70 -1.09 -0.90 18.18
CA SER A 70 -1.20 0.56 18.29
C SER A 70 -1.22 1.21 16.91
N GLY A 71 -1.48 2.51 16.83
CA GLY A 71 -1.42 3.20 15.56
C GLY A 71 -1.86 4.65 15.60
N VAL A 72 -2.14 5.18 14.40
CA VAL A 72 -2.63 6.53 14.20
C VAL A 72 -3.82 6.48 13.25
N TYR A 73 -4.92 7.10 13.66
CA TYR A 73 -6.06 7.40 12.82
C TYR A 73 -6.06 8.90 12.52
N ALA A 74 -6.00 9.27 11.25
CA ALA A 74 -5.95 10.66 10.83
C ALA A 74 -7.11 10.97 9.88
N VAL A 75 -7.72 12.13 10.07
CA VAL A 75 -8.74 12.66 9.16
C VAL A 75 -8.23 13.99 8.63
N SER A 76 -8.12 14.09 7.31
CA SER A 76 -7.67 15.29 6.60
C SER A 76 -8.78 15.82 5.70
N MET A 77 -9.04 17.12 5.76
CA MET A 77 -9.99 17.82 4.89
C MET A 77 -9.29 18.97 4.18
N GLY A 78 -9.32 18.95 2.85
CA GLY A 78 -8.82 20.00 1.96
C GLY A 78 -9.98 20.84 1.44
N LEU A 79 -9.86 22.16 1.62
CA LEU A 79 -10.83 23.16 1.17
C LEU A 79 -10.15 24.16 0.24
N THR A 80 -10.81 24.53 -0.86
CA THR A 80 -10.33 25.64 -1.68
C THR A 80 -10.55 26.99 -0.99
N GLN A 81 -9.86 28.03 -1.45
CA GLN A 81 -10.01 29.36 -0.88
C GLN A 81 -11.43 29.91 -1.07
N GLU A 82 -12.08 29.59 -2.19
CA GLU A 82 -13.47 29.95 -2.48
C GLU A 82 -14.43 29.29 -1.49
N ALA A 83 -14.26 28.00 -1.21
CA ALA A 83 -15.05 27.27 -0.23
C ALA A 83 -14.89 27.86 1.17
N LEU A 84 -13.65 28.18 1.58
CA LEU A 84 -13.37 28.85 2.86
C LEU A 84 -14.05 30.22 2.96
N ASN A 85 -14.03 31.00 1.88
CA ASN A 85 -14.68 32.32 1.85
C ASN A 85 -16.21 32.20 1.95
N LEU A 86 -16.82 31.19 1.33
CA LEU A 86 -18.25 30.90 1.45
C LEU A 86 -18.63 30.50 2.87
N ILE A 87 -17.86 29.61 3.51
CA ILE A 87 -18.08 29.20 4.90
C ILE A 87 -17.98 30.42 5.83
N ARG A 88 -16.97 31.28 5.65
CA ARG A 88 -16.78 32.50 6.45
C ARG A 88 -17.85 33.56 6.24
N ALA A 89 -18.52 33.55 5.07
CA ALA A 89 -19.61 34.47 4.75
C ALA A 89 -20.96 34.01 5.33
N GLY A 90 -21.08 32.75 5.77
CA GLY A 90 -22.28 32.23 6.44
C GLY A 90 -22.51 32.87 7.83
N GLU A 91 -23.76 32.83 8.30
CA GLU A 91 -24.15 33.38 9.61
C GLU A 91 -23.51 32.62 10.79
N ASP A 92 -23.32 31.31 10.65
CA ASP A 92 -22.56 30.48 11.59
C ASP A 92 -21.06 30.61 11.32
N LYS A 93 -20.44 31.64 11.91
CA LYS A 93 -19.00 31.91 11.86
C LYS A 93 -18.15 30.90 12.64
N THR A 94 -18.74 29.81 13.13
CA THR A 94 -18.02 28.78 13.84
C THR A 94 -17.12 28.07 12.84
N GLU A 95 -15.82 28.32 12.91
CA GLU A 95 -14.87 27.59 12.07
C GLU A 95 -15.08 26.09 12.33
N PRO A 96 -15.38 25.28 11.29
CA PRO A 96 -15.62 23.84 11.45
C PRO A 96 -14.51 23.14 12.25
N MET A 97 -13.32 23.73 12.23
CA MET A 97 -12.16 23.24 12.96
C MET A 97 -12.16 23.53 14.46
N GLN A 98 -12.73 24.67 14.91
CA GLN A 98 -12.92 24.89 16.34
C GLN A 98 -13.91 23.89 16.92
N GLU A 99 -14.93 23.53 16.15
CA GLU A 99 -15.92 22.55 16.57
C GLU A 99 -15.33 21.14 16.68
N LEU A 100 -14.50 20.73 15.70
CA LEU A 100 -13.77 19.47 15.77
C LEU A 100 -12.81 19.43 16.97
N ARG A 101 -12.09 20.52 17.23
CA ARG A 101 -11.20 20.63 18.39
C ARG A 101 -11.98 20.57 19.71
N ARG A 102 -13.10 21.28 19.81
CA ARG A 102 -13.99 21.27 20.98
C ARG A 102 -14.51 19.87 21.28
N LYS A 103 -15.03 19.17 20.26
CA LYS A 103 -15.53 17.79 20.41
C LYS A 103 -14.45 16.80 20.81
N ALA A 104 -13.22 16.99 20.31
CA ALA A 104 -12.10 16.14 20.69
C ALA A 104 -11.66 16.38 22.14
N GLU A 105 -11.59 17.64 22.57
CA GLU A 105 -11.29 18.03 23.96
C GLU A 105 -12.36 17.47 24.92
N GLU A 106 -13.64 17.52 24.56
CA GLU A 106 -14.75 16.90 25.31
C GLU A 106 -14.62 15.38 25.43
N SER A 107 -13.99 14.73 24.44
CA SER A 107 -13.76 13.29 24.43
C SER A 107 -12.50 12.85 25.18
N ASN A 108 -11.80 13.78 25.85
CA ASN A 108 -10.50 13.58 26.49
C ASN A 108 -9.40 13.08 25.53
N LEU A 109 -9.61 13.28 24.22
CA LEU A 109 -8.64 12.97 23.18
C LEU A 109 -7.87 14.25 22.89
N LYS A 110 -6.56 14.15 22.76
CA LYS A 110 -5.69 15.27 22.39
C LYS A 110 -5.26 15.08 20.94
N PRO A 111 -6.12 15.36 19.94
CA PRO A 111 -5.72 15.22 18.55
C PRO A 111 -4.61 16.22 18.25
N GLU A 112 -3.59 15.75 17.53
CA GLU A 112 -2.62 16.66 16.94
C GLU A 112 -3.24 17.23 15.66
N VAL A 113 -3.55 18.53 15.70
CA VAL A 113 -4.13 19.23 14.55
C VAL A 113 -3.02 19.94 13.77
N ARG A 114 -2.94 19.67 12.47
CA ARG A 114 -1.98 20.30 11.57
C ARG A 114 -2.69 20.91 10.37
N GLN A 115 -2.20 22.06 9.91
CA GLN A 115 -2.67 22.71 8.68
C GLN A 115 -1.51 22.87 7.70
N TRP A 116 -1.78 22.69 6.42
CA TRP A 116 -0.83 23.00 5.35
C TRP A 116 -1.59 23.35 4.07
N THR A 117 -0.91 23.99 3.13
CA THR A 117 -1.45 24.26 1.79
C THR A 117 -0.75 23.35 0.79
N ASP A 118 -1.54 22.67 -0.04
CA ASP A 118 -1.04 21.82 -1.11
C ASP A 118 -1.87 22.07 -2.38
N GLY A 119 -1.25 22.70 -3.38
CA GLY A 119 -1.95 23.21 -4.56
C GLY A 119 -2.96 24.30 -4.20
N GLU A 120 -4.21 24.13 -4.64
CA GLU A 120 -5.34 25.04 -4.39
C GLU A 120 -6.08 24.74 -3.07
N TYR A 121 -5.69 23.67 -2.36
CA TYR A 121 -6.36 23.23 -1.14
C TYR A 121 -5.59 23.66 0.10
N THR A 122 -6.31 24.24 1.05
CA THR A 122 -5.86 24.34 2.43
C THR A 122 -6.34 23.10 3.17
N TRP A 123 -5.40 22.25 3.54
CA TRP A 123 -5.65 21.02 4.28
C TRP A 123 -5.63 21.27 5.77
N THR A 124 -6.56 20.65 6.48
CA THR A 124 -6.52 20.48 7.92
C THR A 124 -6.59 19.01 8.26
N GLU A 125 -5.66 18.53 9.07
CA GLU A 125 -5.54 17.14 9.52
C GLU A 125 -5.67 17.08 11.03
N ALA A 126 -6.47 16.14 11.51
CA ALA A 126 -6.53 15.76 12.92
C ALA A 126 -6.00 14.34 13.06
N LYS A 127 -4.90 14.16 13.78
CA LYS A 127 -4.30 12.86 14.08
C LYS A 127 -4.66 12.42 15.49
N LEU A 128 -5.15 11.18 15.59
CA LEU A 128 -5.49 10.54 16.84
C LEU A 128 -4.63 9.28 16.99
N PRO A 129 -3.61 9.30 17.86
CA PRO A 129 -2.92 8.08 18.24
C PRO A 129 -3.87 7.19 19.05
N PHE A 130 -3.71 5.88 18.91
CA PHE A 130 -4.42 4.89 19.71
C PHE A 130 -3.45 3.78 20.14
N ASP A 131 -3.65 3.25 21.33
CA ASP A 131 -2.78 2.23 21.91
C ASP A 131 -3.22 0.80 21.54
N SER A 132 -4.51 0.63 21.19
CA SER A 132 -5.06 -0.67 20.83
C SER A 132 -6.21 -0.58 19.81
N PRO A 133 -6.49 -1.67 19.06
CA PRO A 133 -7.61 -1.68 18.11
C PRO A 133 -8.97 -1.43 18.77
N ASP A 134 -9.14 -1.86 20.03
CA ASP A 134 -10.39 -1.68 20.78
C ASP A 134 -10.66 -0.21 21.10
N GLU A 135 -9.62 0.56 21.43
CA GLU A 135 -9.72 2.00 21.64
C GLU A 135 -10.17 2.71 20.36
N LEU A 136 -9.54 2.37 19.22
CA LEU A 136 -9.93 2.92 17.92
C LEU A 136 -11.39 2.56 17.57
N ASN A 137 -11.79 1.31 17.77
CA ASN A 137 -13.16 0.85 17.50
C ASN A 137 -14.18 1.67 18.29
N GLN A 138 -13.92 1.94 19.57
CA GLN A 138 -14.79 2.77 20.40
C GLN A 138 -14.86 4.21 19.90
N PHE A 139 -13.72 4.79 19.51
CA PHE A 139 -13.67 6.16 18.99
C PHE A 139 -14.46 6.31 17.69
N VAL A 140 -14.18 5.46 16.71
CA VAL A 140 -14.79 5.54 15.37
C VAL A 140 -16.30 5.26 15.43
N THR A 141 -16.71 4.30 16.27
CA THR A 141 -18.15 4.00 16.46
C THR A 141 -18.89 5.18 17.09
N LYS A 142 -18.29 5.89 18.04
CA LYS A 142 -18.90 7.10 18.64
C LYS A 142 -19.01 8.26 17.68
N ALA A 143 -18.10 8.34 16.70
CA ALA A 143 -18.09 9.40 15.69
C ALA A 143 -19.16 9.22 14.60
N ASP A 144 -19.84 8.06 14.55
CA ASP A 144 -20.90 7.72 13.59
C ASP A 144 -20.50 7.95 12.11
N THR A 145 -19.19 7.85 11.82
CA THR A 145 -18.66 8.01 10.44
C THR A 145 -18.84 6.74 9.62
N PHE A 146 -19.03 5.60 10.27
CA PHE A 146 -19.20 4.30 9.64
C PHE A 146 -20.41 3.59 10.22
N GLU A 147 -21.22 2.96 9.37
CA GLU A 147 -22.32 2.07 9.79
C GLU A 147 -21.77 0.89 10.60
N GLN A 148 -20.58 0.42 10.21
CA GLN A 148 -19.84 -0.62 10.89
C GLN A 148 -18.35 -0.30 10.81
N PHE A 149 -17.64 -0.43 11.93
CA PHE A 149 -16.18 -0.37 11.95
C PHE A 149 -15.63 -1.39 12.93
N SER A 150 -14.74 -2.26 12.46
CA SER A 150 -14.03 -3.22 13.30
C SER A 150 -12.62 -3.42 12.81
N LEU A 151 -11.66 -3.06 13.65
CA LEU A 151 -10.27 -3.48 13.55
C LEU A 151 -10.00 -4.52 14.63
N ARG A 152 -9.56 -5.72 14.24
CA ARG A 152 -9.26 -6.82 15.16
C ARG A 152 -7.84 -7.29 14.99
N GLN A 153 -7.20 -7.64 16.10
CA GLN A 153 -5.89 -8.29 16.15
C GLN A 153 -6.05 -9.70 16.72
N GLU A 154 -5.84 -10.71 15.90
CA GLU A 154 -5.80 -12.11 16.29
C GLU A 154 -4.35 -12.51 16.56
N LYS A 155 -4.02 -12.75 17.82
CA LYS A 155 -2.67 -13.15 18.23
C LYS A 155 -2.45 -14.62 17.95
N GLY A 156 -1.50 -14.94 17.08
CA GLY A 156 -1.05 -16.30 16.83
C GLY A 156 0.30 -16.61 17.48
N LEU A 157 0.72 -17.88 17.41
CA LEU A 157 2.01 -18.32 17.96
C LEU A 157 3.21 -17.71 17.20
N LEU A 158 3.12 -17.65 15.86
CA LEU A 158 4.20 -17.14 15.00
C LEU A 158 3.85 -15.84 14.29
N LYS A 159 2.57 -15.70 13.89
CA LYS A 159 2.06 -14.54 13.16
C LYS A 159 0.82 -13.99 13.86
N ASN A 160 0.72 -12.68 13.90
CA ASN A 160 -0.49 -11.97 14.27
C ASN A 160 -1.25 -11.64 13.00
N ARG A 161 -2.57 -11.81 13.03
CA ARG A 161 -3.46 -11.49 11.92
C ARG A 161 -4.28 -10.24 12.27
N TYR A 162 -4.35 -9.31 11.34
CA TYR A 162 -5.10 -8.07 11.48
C TYR A 162 -6.25 -8.08 10.50
N VAL A 163 -7.46 -7.84 10.98
CA VAL A 163 -8.67 -7.80 10.14
C VAL A 163 -9.32 -6.44 10.28
N LEU A 164 -9.35 -5.71 9.18
CA LEU A 164 -10.09 -4.46 9.02
C LEU A 164 -11.39 -4.77 8.26
N ASP A 165 -12.52 -4.54 8.90
CA ASP A 165 -13.85 -4.65 8.28
C ASP A 165 -14.66 -3.42 8.66
N ALA A 166 -14.92 -2.56 7.68
CA ALA A 166 -15.68 -1.35 7.85
C ALA A 166 -16.67 -1.13 6.71
N ARG A 167 -17.76 -0.45 7.01
CA ARG A 167 -18.76 -0.02 6.04
C ARG A 167 -19.00 1.47 6.22
N PHE A 168 -18.49 2.22 5.26
CA PHE A 168 -18.74 3.65 5.18
C PHE A 168 -20.19 3.87 4.76
N SER A 169 -20.87 4.75 5.48
CA SER A 169 -22.17 5.31 5.09
C SER A 169 -22.07 6.81 5.28
N ALA A 170 -22.65 7.56 4.34
CA ALA A 170 -22.80 8.99 4.58
C ALA A 170 -23.59 9.20 5.89
N PRO A 171 -23.19 10.12 6.77
CA PRO A 171 -24.06 10.55 7.84
C PRO A 171 -25.35 11.07 7.17
N ALA A 172 -26.50 10.64 7.69
CA ALA A 172 -27.79 11.15 7.26
C ALA A 172 -27.91 12.61 7.72
N ALA A 173 -27.18 13.51 7.07
CA ALA A 173 -27.49 14.91 7.15
C ALA A 173 -28.91 15.05 6.62
N GLU A 174 -29.80 15.62 7.43
CA GLU A 174 -31.12 16.09 7.00
C GLU A 174 -30.91 17.23 5.99
N ILE A 175 -30.41 16.89 4.80
CA ILE A 175 -30.30 17.80 3.69
C ILE A 175 -31.73 17.90 3.17
N ASP A 176 -32.34 19.06 3.38
CA ASP A 176 -33.69 19.36 2.92
C ASP A 176 -33.76 19.08 1.41
N THR A 177 -34.42 17.97 1.06
CA THR A 177 -34.35 17.35 -0.28
C THR A 177 -35.20 18.07 -1.32
N GLU A 178 -35.76 19.24 -0.98
CA GLU A 178 -36.66 20.00 -1.86
C GLU A 178 -35.94 20.56 -3.12
N THR A 179 -34.61 20.54 -3.17
CA THR A 179 -33.84 20.90 -4.39
C THR A 179 -32.96 19.73 -4.90
N PRO A 180 -33.55 18.74 -5.61
CA PRO A 180 -32.84 17.55 -6.09
C PRO A 180 -31.76 17.81 -7.15
N LEU A 181 -31.56 19.05 -7.59
CA LEU A 181 -30.58 19.42 -8.62
C LEU A 181 -29.16 19.68 -8.09
N PHE A 182 -28.98 19.89 -6.78
CA PHE A 182 -27.67 20.13 -6.17
C PHE A 182 -27.50 19.25 -4.93
N ASN A 183 -27.02 18.02 -5.11
CA ASN A 183 -26.57 17.21 -3.98
C ASN A 183 -25.11 17.59 -3.66
N PRO A 184 -24.84 18.30 -2.54
CA PRO A 184 -23.49 18.72 -2.17
C PRO A 184 -22.52 17.54 -2.00
N MET A 185 -23.03 16.35 -1.72
CA MET A 185 -22.24 15.13 -1.53
C MET A 185 -21.52 14.68 -2.80
N ASN A 186 -22.04 15.01 -3.98
CA ASN A 186 -21.40 14.65 -5.26
C ASN A 186 -20.13 15.46 -5.55
N PHE A 187 -19.88 16.54 -4.79
CA PHE A 187 -18.71 17.41 -4.96
C PHE A 187 -17.60 17.11 -3.95
N ILE A 188 -17.79 16.11 -3.09
CA ILE A 188 -16.82 15.72 -2.06
C ILE A 188 -16.10 14.45 -2.54
N GLU A 189 -14.80 14.58 -2.82
CA GLU A 189 -13.94 13.43 -3.09
C GLU A 189 -13.39 12.91 -1.75
N MET A 190 -13.86 11.75 -1.27
CA MET A 190 -13.32 11.12 -0.07
C MET A 190 -12.60 9.81 -0.39
N THR A 191 -11.43 9.62 0.23
CA THR A 191 -10.67 8.39 0.13
C THR A 191 -10.26 7.91 1.51
N MET A 192 -10.44 6.62 1.78
CA MET A 192 -9.83 5.97 2.94
C MET A 192 -8.55 5.27 2.51
N SER A 193 -7.52 5.39 3.31
CA SER A 193 -6.22 4.75 3.16
C SER A 193 -5.90 3.98 4.44
N ALA A 194 -5.41 2.75 4.33
CA ALA A 194 -5.00 1.96 5.49
C ALA A 194 -3.65 1.28 5.25
N LYS A 195 -2.71 1.48 6.16
CA LYS A 195 -1.43 0.77 6.22
C LYS A 195 -1.45 -0.21 7.39
N LEU A 196 -1.71 -1.46 7.07
CA LEU A 196 -1.72 -2.57 8.03
C LEU A 196 -0.31 -3.18 8.16
N PRO A 197 0.03 -3.79 9.31
CA PRO A 197 1.35 -4.37 9.52
C PRO A 197 1.49 -5.69 8.75
N GLY A 198 2.71 -5.95 8.28
CA GLY A 198 3.05 -7.21 7.62
C GLY A 198 2.59 -7.31 6.16
N GLU A 199 2.30 -8.52 5.70
CA GLU A 199 1.87 -8.79 4.33
C GLU A 199 0.34 -8.81 4.25
N VAL A 200 -0.22 -8.11 3.27
CA VAL A 200 -1.67 -8.12 2.99
C VAL A 200 -2.02 -9.43 2.28
N VAL A 201 -2.84 -10.25 2.91
CA VAL A 201 -3.28 -11.56 2.40
C VAL A 201 -4.56 -11.42 1.59
N GLU A 202 -5.49 -10.58 2.05
CA GLU A 202 -6.78 -10.35 1.39
C GLU A 202 -7.12 -8.87 1.46
N THR A 203 -7.68 -8.32 0.39
CA THR A 203 -8.16 -6.93 0.36
C THR A 203 -9.14 -6.73 -0.79
N ASN A 204 -10.11 -5.83 -0.60
CA ASN A 204 -10.93 -5.30 -1.69
C ASN A 204 -10.50 -3.87 -2.10
N GLY A 205 -9.41 -3.35 -1.53
CA GLY A 205 -8.84 -2.05 -1.84
C GLY A 205 -7.70 -2.12 -2.87
N VAL A 206 -7.26 -0.95 -3.33
CA VAL A 206 -6.13 -0.81 -4.25
C VAL A 206 -4.85 -0.56 -3.46
N THR A 207 -3.87 -1.45 -3.61
CA THR A 207 -2.57 -1.32 -2.95
C THR A 207 -1.66 -0.34 -3.70
N ASP A 208 -1.15 0.65 -2.99
CA ASP A 208 -0.06 1.52 -3.46
C ASP A 208 1.29 0.78 -3.35
N ILE A 209 1.95 0.62 -4.50
CA ILE A 209 3.21 -0.10 -4.65
C ILE A 209 4.35 0.58 -3.89
N ASN A 210 4.30 1.90 -3.73
CA ASN A 210 5.38 2.68 -3.10
C ASN A 210 5.27 2.67 -1.58
N THR A 211 4.05 2.81 -1.06
CA THR A 211 3.81 3.02 0.38
C THR A 211 3.37 1.74 1.11
N GLY A 212 2.84 0.77 0.37
CA GLY A 212 2.19 -0.43 0.89
C GLY A 212 0.80 -0.16 1.50
N ALA A 213 0.28 1.06 1.37
CA ALA A 213 -1.04 1.42 1.86
C ALA A 213 -2.13 0.91 0.91
N LEU A 214 -3.26 0.51 1.48
CA LEU A 214 -4.47 0.13 0.77
C LEU A 214 -5.39 1.35 0.66
N SER A 215 -6.03 1.55 -0.48
CA SER A 215 -6.91 2.71 -0.71
C SER A 215 -8.29 2.29 -1.20
N TRP A 216 -9.32 3.02 -0.72
CA TRP A 216 -10.71 2.87 -1.10
C TRP A 216 -11.33 4.25 -1.37
N PRO A 217 -11.85 4.51 -2.58
CA PRO A 217 -12.70 5.67 -2.80
C PRO A 217 -14.01 5.47 -2.04
N LEU A 218 -14.44 6.48 -1.29
CA LEU A 218 -15.68 6.42 -0.51
C LEU A 218 -16.82 7.03 -1.30
N ASP A 219 -17.87 6.24 -1.52
CA ASP A 219 -19.13 6.68 -2.13
C ASP A 219 -20.16 6.95 -1.04
N PHE A 220 -20.63 8.20 -0.98
CA PHE A 220 -21.65 8.65 -0.04
C PHE A 220 -23.07 8.19 -0.41
N ASN A 221 -23.32 7.84 -1.67
CA ASN A 221 -24.65 7.47 -2.14
C ASN A 221 -24.98 5.99 -1.88
N SER A 222 -24.03 5.09 -2.13
CA SER A 222 -24.22 3.64 -1.95
C SER A 222 -23.60 3.08 -0.68
N GLY A 223 -22.79 3.89 0.02
CA GLY A 223 -21.85 3.41 1.00
C GLY A 223 -20.71 2.62 0.35
N THR A 224 -19.64 2.35 1.11
CA THR A 224 -18.47 1.62 0.63
C THR A 224 -18.01 0.61 1.66
N ARG A 225 -17.85 -0.64 1.23
CA ARG A 225 -17.26 -1.68 2.09
C ARG A 225 -15.74 -1.62 2.00
N ILE A 226 -15.09 -1.57 3.16
CA ILE A 226 -13.65 -1.59 3.34
C ILE A 226 -13.31 -2.90 4.03
N TYR A 227 -12.53 -3.75 3.36
CA TYR A 227 -12.12 -5.04 3.90
C TYR A 227 -10.65 -5.30 3.57
N ALA A 228 -9.86 -5.61 4.60
CA ALA A 228 -8.48 -6.02 4.45
C ALA A 228 -8.02 -6.95 5.57
N VAL A 229 -7.16 -7.89 5.22
CA VAL A 229 -6.51 -8.83 6.12
C VAL A 229 -5.01 -8.77 5.91
N SER A 230 -4.25 -8.59 6.99
CA SER A 230 -2.79 -8.67 6.95
C SER A 230 -2.23 -9.63 7.99
N GLU A 231 -1.05 -10.19 7.71
CA GLU A 231 -0.30 -11.06 8.60
C GLU A 231 1.09 -10.49 8.89
N ALA A 232 1.40 -10.31 10.17
CA ALA A 232 2.69 -9.82 10.63
C ALA A 232 3.37 -10.85 11.54
N TRP A 233 4.69 -11.01 11.40
CA TRP A 233 5.47 -11.88 12.28
C TRP A 233 5.51 -11.33 13.71
N ASN A 234 5.22 -12.20 14.67
CA ASN A 234 5.35 -11.89 16.08
C ASN A 234 6.79 -12.22 16.53
N TRP A 235 7.71 -11.29 16.28
CA TRP A 235 9.13 -11.45 16.60
C TRP A 235 9.39 -11.72 18.08
N PHE A 236 8.53 -11.22 18.98
CA PHE A 236 8.63 -11.52 20.40
C PHE A 236 8.42 -13.02 20.68
N ASN A 237 7.35 -13.61 20.14
CA ASN A 237 7.08 -15.04 20.30
C ASN A 237 8.13 -15.90 19.57
N VAL A 238 8.60 -15.46 18.41
CA VAL A 238 9.68 -16.16 17.67
C VAL A 238 10.98 -16.16 18.48
N GLY A 239 11.33 -15.03 19.10
CA GLY A 239 12.48 -14.93 19.99
C GLY A 239 12.34 -15.81 21.24
N LEU A 240 11.16 -15.83 21.85
CA LEU A 240 10.86 -16.68 23.00
C LEU A 240 10.98 -18.18 22.66
N MET A 241 10.44 -18.61 21.52
CA MET A 241 10.58 -19.98 21.02
C MET A 241 12.06 -20.34 20.79
N GLY A 242 12.84 -19.44 20.18
CA GLY A 242 14.27 -19.63 19.99
C GLY A 242 15.02 -19.80 21.32
N ALA A 243 14.71 -18.96 22.30
CA ALA A 243 15.31 -19.04 23.65
C ALA A 243 14.95 -20.36 24.36
N CYS A 244 13.71 -20.83 24.25
CA CYS A 244 13.31 -22.13 24.80
C CYS A 244 14.08 -23.30 24.17
N VAL A 245 14.29 -23.30 22.85
CA VAL A 245 15.06 -24.35 22.15
C VAL A 245 16.51 -24.36 22.61
N VAL A 246 17.16 -23.19 22.70
CA VAL A 246 18.54 -23.07 23.21
C VAL A 246 18.63 -23.50 24.66
N GLY A 247 17.69 -23.07 25.52
CA GLY A 247 17.64 -23.46 26.93
C GLY A 247 17.48 -24.97 27.13
N LEU A 248 16.60 -25.61 26.37
CA LEU A 248 16.45 -27.08 26.40
C LEU A 248 17.69 -27.80 25.89
N GLY A 249 18.38 -27.27 24.87
CA GLY A 249 19.66 -27.80 24.40
C GLY A 249 20.75 -27.76 25.47
N VAL A 250 20.87 -26.64 26.19
CA VAL A 250 21.83 -26.50 27.31
C VAL A 250 21.50 -27.47 28.46
N LEU A 251 20.22 -27.62 28.80
CA LEU A 251 19.79 -28.58 29.85
C LEU A 251 20.06 -30.03 29.44
N ALA A 252 19.84 -30.39 28.17
CA ALA A 252 20.16 -31.71 27.65
C ALA A 252 21.67 -31.98 27.74
N LEU A 253 22.52 -31.03 27.34
CA LEU A 253 23.97 -31.14 27.45
C LEU A 253 24.45 -31.24 28.91
N ALA A 254 23.85 -30.48 29.83
CA ALA A 254 24.13 -30.58 31.26
C ALA A 254 23.76 -31.97 31.83
N SER A 255 22.62 -32.54 31.40
CA SER A 255 22.19 -33.88 31.86
C SER A 255 23.11 -35.01 31.37
N VAL A 256 23.65 -34.90 30.15
CA VAL A 256 24.64 -35.84 29.61
C VAL A 256 26.00 -35.69 30.33
N GLY A 257 26.41 -34.46 30.65
CA GLY A 257 27.64 -34.20 31.42
C GLY A 257 27.61 -34.79 32.84
N VAL A 258 26.49 -34.67 33.55
CA VAL A 258 26.31 -35.26 34.89
C VAL A 258 26.24 -36.79 34.82
N GLY A 259 25.55 -37.35 33.82
CA GLY A 259 25.49 -38.80 33.58
C GLY A 259 26.86 -39.42 33.26
N GLY A 260 27.68 -38.73 32.46
CA GLY A 260 29.06 -39.15 32.15
C GLY A 260 29.99 -39.07 33.36
N TYR A 261 29.89 -37.99 34.16
CA TYR A 261 30.72 -37.81 35.37
C TYR A 261 30.42 -38.84 36.47
N MET A 262 29.16 -39.24 36.65
CA MET A 262 28.81 -40.34 37.58
C MET A 262 29.22 -41.73 37.06
N TYR A 263 29.37 -41.92 35.75
CA TYR A 263 29.80 -43.21 35.19
C TYR A 263 31.32 -43.44 35.34
N VAL A 264 32.12 -42.37 35.32
CA VAL A 264 33.58 -42.43 35.48
C VAL A 264 34.02 -42.60 36.95
N THR A 265 33.18 -42.23 37.92
CA THR A 265 33.51 -42.30 39.35
C THR A 265 33.22 -43.64 40.02
N LYS A 266 32.97 -44.73 39.26
CA LYS A 266 32.97 -46.08 39.84
C LYS A 266 34.40 -46.46 40.26
N PRO A 267 34.65 -46.78 41.55
CA PRO A 267 36.00 -47.11 42.02
C PRO A 267 36.46 -48.42 41.37
N LYS A 268 37.44 -48.33 40.47
CA LYS A 268 38.20 -49.49 39.99
C LYS A 268 38.99 -50.06 41.17
N ARG A 269 38.79 -51.36 41.42
CA ARG A 269 39.67 -52.14 42.30
C ARG A 269 41.10 -52.04 41.79
N VAL A 270 41.97 -51.63 42.71
CA VAL A 270 43.42 -51.53 42.54
C VAL A 270 44.01 -52.91 42.25
N THR A 271 44.89 -52.99 41.25
CA THR A 271 45.93 -54.03 41.16
C THR A 271 47.21 -53.32 40.70
N PRO A 272 48.35 -53.49 41.41
CA PRO A 272 49.55 -52.69 41.16
C PRO A 272 50.56 -53.46 40.30
N THR A 273 51.06 -52.87 39.22
CA THR A 273 52.34 -53.20 38.53
C THR A 273 52.62 -52.02 37.58
N THR A 274 53.51 -51.08 37.91
CA THR A 274 54.96 -51.02 37.61
C THR A 274 55.25 -50.49 36.19
N ASP A 275 55.85 -49.30 36.23
CA ASP A 275 56.85 -48.65 35.38
C ASP A 275 56.57 -48.23 33.91
N ASP A 276 56.99 -46.98 33.69
CA ASP A 276 57.61 -46.37 32.51
C ASP A 276 56.86 -46.40 31.17
N ASP A 277 56.43 -45.22 30.71
CA ASP A 277 57.19 -44.53 29.66
C ASP A 277 56.65 -43.12 29.35
N LEU A 278 57.60 -42.22 29.11
CA LEU A 278 57.41 -40.90 28.50
C LEU A 278 56.93 -41.06 27.05
N ALA A 279 56.00 -40.22 26.58
CA ALA A 279 56.12 -39.51 25.29
C ALA A 279 54.92 -38.60 24.98
N SER A 280 55.27 -37.47 24.34
CA SER A 280 54.51 -36.63 23.41
C SER A 280 53.26 -35.91 23.89
N LEU A 281 53.49 -34.62 24.19
CA LEU A 281 52.60 -33.52 23.85
C LEU A 281 52.44 -33.47 22.33
N ASP A 282 51.20 -33.44 21.84
CA ASP A 282 50.85 -32.83 20.55
C ASP A 282 49.61 -31.96 20.79
N ASP A 283 49.87 -30.65 20.85
CA ASP A 283 48.93 -29.60 20.47
C ASP A 283 48.77 -29.66 18.94
N ASP A 284 47.54 -29.66 18.42
CA ASP A 284 47.14 -29.03 17.16
C ASP A 284 45.70 -29.45 16.78
N ASP A 285 44.69 -28.71 17.28
CA ASP A 285 43.36 -28.65 16.65
C ASP A 285 43.22 -27.30 15.95
N ILE A 286 43.80 -27.28 14.75
CA ILE A 286 43.75 -26.19 13.77
C ILE A 286 42.35 -26.12 13.15
N PHE A 287 41.87 -24.89 12.99
CA PHE A 287 40.71 -24.49 12.20
C PHE A 287 40.55 -25.32 10.91
N SER A 288 39.38 -25.94 10.76
CA SER A 288 38.97 -26.61 9.52
C SER A 288 38.87 -25.59 8.39
N LEU A 289 39.89 -25.58 7.54
CA LEU A 289 40.00 -24.82 6.30
C LEU A 289 38.99 -25.33 5.27
N SER A 290 38.19 -24.39 4.78
CA SER A 290 37.54 -24.30 3.47
C SER A 290 37.72 -25.51 2.55
N ASP A 291 36.65 -26.29 2.39
CA ASP A 291 36.49 -27.32 1.37
C ASP A 291 36.58 -26.68 -0.04
N PRO A 292 37.58 -27.02 -0.87
CA PRO A 292 37.70 -26.46 -2.20
C PRO A 292 36.81 -27.23 -3.17
N THR A 293 36.14 -26.49 -4.06
CA THR A 293 35.30 -26.97 -5.19
C THR A 293 33.89 -27.47 -4.87
N LYS A 294 33.07 -26.61 -4.27
CA LYS A 294 31.61 -26.68 -4.49
C LYS A 294 31.32 -26.46 -5.99
N PRO A 295 30.52 -27.32 -6.65
CA PRO A 295 30.19 -27.17 -8.07
C PRO A 295 29.51 -25.81 -8.31
N LEU A 296 30.05 -25.03 -9.24
CA LEU A 296 29.53 -23.70 -9.58
C LEU A 296 28.07 -23.77 -10.10
N ASP A 297 27.65 -24.93 -10.62
CA ASP A 297 26.30 -25.17 -11.13
C ASP A 297 25.21 -25.04 -10.05
N ASP A 298 25.53 -25.29 -8.77
CA ASP A 298 24.55 -25.23 -7.68
C ASP A 298 24.41 -23.83 -7.06
N LEU A 299 25.33 -22.90 -7.36
CA LEU A 299 25.37 -21.57 -6.74
C LEU A 299 24.08 -20.79 -6.97
N LEU A 300 23.58 -20.76 -8.21
CA LEU A 300 22.38 -20.00 -8.56
C LEU A 300 21.10 -20.59 -7.96
N GLN A 301 21.08 -21.92 -7.72
CA GLN A 301 19.98 -22.59 -7.04
C GLN A 301 19.99 -22.27 -5.55
N GLU A 302 21.17 -22.31 -4.92
CA GLU A 302 21.35 -22.00 -3.49
C GLU A 302 20.86 -20.59 -3.14
N ILE A 303 21.19 -19.59 -3.96
CA ILE A 303 20.73 -18.20 -3.76
C ILE A 303 19.31 -17.96 -4.29
N LYS A 304 18.57 -19.02 -4.67
CA LYS A 304 17.16 -18.98 -5.10
C LYS A 304 16.90 -18.08 -6.32
N THR A 305 17.84 -18.02 -7.26
CA THR A 305 17.76 -17.16 -8.46
C THR A 305 16.47 -17.38 -9.22
N ARG A 306 16.12 -18.65 -9.47
CA ARG A 306 14.90 -19.03 -10.19
C ARG A 306 13.64 -18.48 -9.51
N THR A 307 13.52 -18.65 -8.20
CA THR A 307 12.37 -18.17 -7.43
C THR A 307 12.17 -16.66 -7.57
N TYR A 308 13.25 -15.88 -7.53
CA TYR A 308 13.15 -14.42 -7.70
C TYR A 308 12.77 -14.02 -9.12
N LEU A 309 13.30 -14.70 -10.15
CA LEU A 309 12.88 -14.45 -11.52
C LEU A 309 11.42 -14.84 -11.77
N GLU A 310 10.92 -15.90 -11.13
CA GLU A 310 9.50 -16.28 -11.15
C GLU A 310 8.62 -15.21 -10.50
N GLN A 311 9.03 -14.65 -9.36
CA GLN A 311 8.32 -13.53 -8.73
C GLN A 311 8.30 -12.28 -9.61
N ILE A 312 9.40 -11.95 -10.28
CA ILE A 312 9.46 -10.84 -11.23
C ILE A 312 8.55 -11.13 -12.44
N ASN A 313 8.58 -12.35 -12.98
CA ASN A 313 7.70 -12.75 -14.08
C ASN A 313 6.22 -12.59 -13.68
N TYR A 314 5.86 -13.04 -12.47
CA TYR A 314 4.52 -12.93 -11.93
C TYR A 314 4.08 -11.48 -11.74
N ARG A 315 4.87 -10.68 -11.00
CA ARG A 315 4.47 -9.32 -10.57
C ARG A 315 4.67 -8.26 -11.65
N VAL A 316 5.77 -8.32 -12.39
CA VAL A 316 6.17 -7.29 -13.36
C VAL A 316 5.75 -7.65 -14.77
N VAL A 317 6.00 -8.89 -15.20
CA VAL A 317 5.73 -9.36 -16.57
C VAL A 317 4.34 -10.00 -16.71
N LYS A 318 3.57 -10.08 -15.62
CA LYS A 318 2.22 -10.66 -15.55
C LYS A 318 2.13 -12.09 -16.11
N ASN A 319 3.12 -12.92 -15.76
CA ASN A 319 3.29 -14.30 -16.23
C ASN A 319 3.42 -14.47 -17.75
N LYS A 320 3.76 -13.41 -18.48
CA LYS A 320 3.96 -13.49 -19.93
C LYS A 320 5.40 -13.77 -20.34
N GLY A 321 6.36 -13.59 -19.42
CA GLY A 321 7.77 -13.81 -19.69
C GLY A 321 8.14 -15.29 -19.66
N HIS A 322 9.23 -15.63 -20.32
CA HIS A 322 9.80 -16.97 -20.35
C HIS A 322 11.13 -16.99 -19.61
N ILE A 323 11.25 -17.89 -18.63
CA ILE A 323 12.49 -18.13 -17.90
C ILE A 323 13.22 -19.29 -18.57
N MET A 324 14.45 -19.04 -19.01
CA MET A 324 15.34 -20.05 -19.57
C MET A 324 16.48 -20.32 -18.59
N GLU A 325 16.70 -21.60 -18.31
CA GLU A 325 17.84 -22.09 -17.54
C GLU A 325 18.93 -22.53 -18.51
N LYS A 326 20.15 -22.03 -18.29
CA LYS A 326 21.35 -22.37 -19.06
C LYS A 326 22.46 -22.73 -18.08
N PRO A 327 23.52 -23.44 -18.51
CA PRO A 327 24.69 -23.66 -17.66
C PRO A 327 25.18 -22.33 -17.10
N LEU A 328 25.27 -22.24 -15.77
CA LEU A 328 25.71 -21.06 -15.02
C LEU A 328 24.88 -19.78 -15.22
N SER A 329 23.65 -19.86 -15.76
CA SER A 329 22.83 -18.66 -15.91
C SER A 329 21.32 -18.91 -15.98
N PHE A 330 20.57 -17.93 -15.47
CA PHE A 330 19.13 -17.83 -15.67
C PHE A 330 18.79 -16.57 -16.45
N GLU A 331 17.87 -16.68 -17.40
CA GLU A 331 17.42 -15.56 -18.22
C GLU A 331 15.90 -15.45 -18.18
N LEU A 332 15.37 -14.27 -17.82
CA LEU A 332 13.96 -13.93 -17.98
C LEU A 332 13.79 -13.04 -19.21
N HIS A 333 13.02 -13.51 -20.19
CA HIS A 333 12.75 -12.79 -21.45
C HIS A 333 11.33 -12.25 -21.47
N TRP A 334 11.17 -10.97 -21.82
CA TRP A 334 9.85 -10.36 -21.99
C TRP A 334 9.23 -10.77 -23.33
N PRO A 335 7.88 -10.78 -23.45
CA PRO A 335 7.20 -11.08 -24.71
C PRO A 335 7.58 -10.16 -25.87
N SER A 336 7.94 -8.91 -25.54
CA SER A 336 8.34 -7.90 -26.52
C SER A 336 9.70 -8.19 -27.17
N GLY A 337 10.49 -9.09 -26.58
CA GLY A 337 11.87 -9.41 -26.98
C GLY A 337 12.89 -8.28 -26.73
N ARG A 338 12.45 -7.09 -26.31
CA ARG A 338 13.32 -5.92 -26.09
C ARG A 338 14.00 -5.94 -24.71
N ASP A 339 13.30 -6.48 -23.71
CA ASP A 339 13.77 -6.48 -22.33
C ASP A 339 14.07 -7.91 -21.87
N LYS A 340 15.21 -8.08 -21.20
CA LYS A 340 15.59 -9.34 -20.55
C LYS A 340 16.44 -9.09 -19.31
N ILE A 341 16.27 -9.95 -18.31
CA ILE A 341 17.15 -10.04 -17.15
C ILE A 341 17.99 -11.30 -17.30
N VAL A 342 19.30 -11.16 -17.20
CA VAL A 342 20.29 -12.24 -17.29
C VAL A 342 21.07 -12.27 -15.99
N VAL A 343 20.94 -13.35 -15.22
CA VAL A 343 21.73 -13.62 -14.02
C VAL A 343 22.74 -14.72 -14.35
N LYS A 344 24.03 -14.46 -14.18
CA LYS A 344 25.11 -15.42 -14.43
C LYS A 344 25.96 -15.63 -13.19
N ALA A 345 26.33 -16.87 -12.88
CA ALA A 345 27.42 -17.14 -11.96
C ALA A 345 28.75 -16.85 -12.68
N ILE A 346 29.63 -16.08 -12.06
CA ILE A 346 30.99 -15.83 -12.57
C ILE A 346 31.95 -16.79 -11.89
N ASP A 347 31.92 -16.81 -10.55
CA ASP A 347 32.68 -17.69 -9.68
C ASP A 347 31.87 -17.97 -8.40
N ALA A 348 32.46 -18.66 -7.43
CA ALA A 348 31.77 -19.06 -6.20
C ALA A 348 31.31 -17.87 -5.32
N GLU A 349 31.90 -16.69 -5.51
CA GLU A 349 31.66 -15.52 -4.67
C GLU A 349 30.97 -14.36 -5.41
N THR A 350 30.84 -14.46 -6.74
CA THR A 350 30.32 -13.37 -7.56
C THR A 350 29.32 -13.82 -8.62
N ILE A 351 28.29 -13.00 -8.80
CA ILE A 351 27.28 -13.13 -9.85
C ILE A 351 27.23 -11.85 -10.69
N SER A 352 26.80 -11.98 -11.95
CA SER A 352 26.52 -10.85 -12.84
C SER A 352 25.02 -10.76 -13.12
N ILE A 353 24.44 -9.56 -12.99
CA ILE A 353 23.06 -9.27 -13.37
C ILE A 353 23.09 -8.21 -14.46
N ASN A 354 22.70 -8.58 -15.68
CA ASN A 354 22.78 -7.73 -16.88
C ASN A 354 24.15 -7.05 -17.09
N GLY A 355 25.24 -7.70 -16.70
CA GLY A 355 26.60 -7.20 -16.84
C GLY A 355 27.16 -6.48 -15.62
N THR A 356 26.35 -6.17 -14.60
CA THR A 356 26.81 -5.59 -13.33
C THR A 356 27.09 -6.69 -12.31
N THR A 357 28.25 -6.62 -11.65
CA THR A 357 28.73 -7.63 -10.70
C THR A 357 28.22 -7.39 -9.28
N TYR A 358 27.81 -8.46 -8.61
CA TYR A 358 27.34 -8.48 -7.22
C TYR A 358 27.94 -9.68 -6.47
N PRO A 359 28.07 -9.62 -5.13
CA PRO A 359 28.40 -10.80 -4.32
C PRO A 359 27.37 -11.92 -4.52
N ALA A 360 27.80 -13.18 -4.51
CA ALA A 360 26.97 -14.38 -4.64
C ALA A 360 26.21 -14.67 -3.32
N SER A 361 25.33 -13.75 -2.93
CA SER A 361 24.46 -13.89 -1.77
C SER A 361 23.01 -13.57 -2.13
N GLU A 362 22.06 -14.14 -1.39
CA GLU A 362 20.63 -13.89 -1.61
C GLU A 362 20.28 -12.39 -1.51
N ALA A 363 20.92 -11.66 -0.58
CA ALA A 363 20.69 -10.24 -0.37
C ALA A 363 21.20 -9.39 -1.55
N ALA A 364 22.41 -9.66 -2.03
CA ALA A 364 23.00 -8.95 -3.15
C ALA A 364 22.27 -9.24 -4.47
N LEU A 365 21.81 -10.48 -4.67
CA LEU A 365 20.93 -10.84 -5.79
C LEU A 365 19.66 -9.97 -5.81
N LYS A 366 18.95 -9.85 -4.67
CA LYS A 366 17.74 -9.00 -4.58
C LYS A 366 18.05 -7.55 -4.94
N GLN A 367 19.11 -7.00 -4.35
CA GLN A 367 19.52 -5.61 -4.59
C GLN A 367 19.85 -5.39 -6.07
N GLY A 368 20.58 -6.30 -6.70
CA GLY A 368 20.94 -6.18 -8.10
C GLY A 368 19.76 -6.37 -9.05
N LEU A 369 18.80 -7.24 -8.73
CA LEU A 369 17.54 -7.36 -9.49
C LEU A 369 16.70 -6.08 -9.39
N ILE A 370 16.60 -5.45 -8.22
CA ILE A 370 15.91 -4.15 -8.04
C ILE A 370 16.60 -3.07 -8.87
N ALA A 371 17.92 -2.95 -8.79
CA ALA A 371 18.69 -1.98 -9.56
C ALA A 371 18.50 -2.18 -11.07
N CYS A 372 18.48 -3.44 -11.52
CA CYS A 372 18.23 -3.81 -12.91
C CYS A 372 16.84 -3.36 -13.39
N LEU A 373 15.80 -3.62 -12.61
CA LEU A 373 14.42 -3.19 -12.92
C LEU A 373 14.28 -1.66 -12.94
N GLN A 374 14.92 -0.96 -12.00
CA GLN A 374 14.93 0.50 -11.97
C GLN A 374 15.63 1.09 -13.20
N ALA A 375 16.72 0.48 -13.67
CA ALA A 375 17.41 0.90 -14.88
C ALA A 375 16.54 0.70 -16.12
N MET A 376 15.79 -0.40 -16.21
CA MET A 376 14.83 -0.63 -17.31
C MET A 376 13.69 0.39 -17.32
N ASN A 377 13.17 0.78 -16.16
CA ASN A 377 12.08 1.76 -16.07
C ASN A 377 12.48 3.19 -16.46
N LYS A 378 13.78 3.51 -16.48
CA LYS A 378 14.27 4.81 -16.98
C LYS A 378 14.37 4.88 -18.50
N ILE A 379 14.31 3.74 -19.18
CA ILE A 379 14.46 3.62 -20.63
C ILE A 379 13.09 3.57 -21.33
N MET A 380 12.02 3.22 -20.60
CA MET A 380 10.62 3.38 -21.02
C MET A 380 10.15 4.82 -20.83
#